data_AF-A0A1W9UC40-F1
#
_entry.id   AF-A0A1W9UC40-F1
#
_cell.length_a   1.000
_cell.length_b   1.000
_cell.length_c   1.000
_cell.angle_alpha   90.00
_cell.angle_beta   90.00
_cell.angle_gamma   90.00
#
_symmetry.space_group_name_H-M   'P 1'
#
loop_
_entity.id
_entity.type
_entity.pdbx_description
1 polymer ?
#
loop_
_entity_poly.entity_id
_entity_poly.type
_entity_poly.pdbx_seq_one_letter_code
_entity_poly.pdbx_strand_id
1 'polypeptide(L)'
;MTKQTGTIITIVVGVLAILCCTIPMCIGGIMIFAGQGTWNTDFGPSAQTGAIPTIYGIAPCCLSILVLVVPLLLWLFLVRGKEV
;
A
#
# COMPACT_ATOMS: atom_id res chain seq x y z
N MET A 1 -9.35 4.71 31.34
CA MET A 1 -9.08 5.03 29.92
C MET A 1 -10.27 5.84 29.40
N THR A 2 -10.06 7.04 28.87
CA THR A 2 -11.18 7.85 28.35
C THR A 2 -11.56 7.34 26.95
N LYS A 3 -12.84 7.44 26.57
CA LYS A 3 -13.31 7.04 25.22
C LYS A 3 -12.47 7.67 24.10
N GLN A 4 -12.04 8.91 24.32
CA GLN A 4 -11.25 9.69 23.37
C GLN A 4 -9.86 9.09 23.12
N THR A 5 -9.19 8.57 24.15
CA THR A 5 -7.88 7.91 24.00
C THR A 5 -7.99 6.62 23.18
N GLY A 6 -9.06 5.83 23.37
CA GLY A 6 -9.28 4.59 22.61
C GLY A 6 -9.53 4.83 21.12
N THR A 7 -10.28 5.90 20.78
CA THR A 7 -10.54 6.30 19.40
C THR A 7 -9.26 6.77 18.70
N ILE A 8 -8.40 7.53 19.37
CA ILE A 8 -7.14 7.98 18.78
C ILE A 8 -6.23 6.78 18.47
N ILE A 9 -6.09 5.85 19.42
CA ILE A 9 -5.24 4.66 19.24
C ILE A 9 -5.74 3.81 18.07
N THR A 10 -7.04 3.57 17.95
CA THR A 10 -7.62 2.78 16.84
C THR A 10 -7.40 3.43 15.49
N ILE A 11 -7.52 4.75 15.39
CA ILE A 11 -7.21 5.49 14.15
C ILE A 11 -5.72 5.36 13.82
N VAL A 12 -4.83 5.60 14.79
CA VAL A 12 -3.37 5.54 14.58
C VAL A 12 -2.93 4.13 14.14
N VAL A 13 -3.44 3.09 14.80
CA VAL A 13 -3.14 1.70 14.45
C VAL A 13 -3.68 1.35 13.06
N GLY A 14 -4.89 1.81 12.71
CA GLY A 14 -5.45 1.61 11.37
C GLY A 14 -4.61 2.25 10.28
N VAL A 15 -4.13 3.48 10.48
CA VAL A 15 -3.25 4.18 9.54
C VAL A 15 -1.89 3.46 9.41
N LEU A 16 -1.29 3.05 10.51
CA LEU A 16 -0.03 2.30 10.52
C LEU A 16 -0.16 0.96 9.78
N ALA A 17 -1.24 0.22 10.01
CA ALA A 17 -1.51 -1.05 9.34
C ALA A 17 -1.75 -0.88 7.84
N ILE A 18 -2.42 0.21 7.43
CA ILE A 18 -2.61 0.52 6.00
C ILE A 18 -1.27 0.86 5.34
N LEU A 19 -0.48 1.75 5.95
CA LEU A 19 0.81 2.18 5.41
C LEU A 19 1.83 1.05 5.34
N CYS A 20 1.88 0.16 6.35
CA CYS A 20 2.87 -0.92 6.38
C CYS A 20 2.66 -1.97 5.27
N CYS A 21 1.43 -2.13 4.76
CA CYS A 21 1.13 -3.04 3.66
C CYS A 21 1.21 -2.35 2.28
N THR A 22 0.75 -1.09 2.20
CA THR A 22 0.70 -0.35 0.93
C THR A 22 2.07 0.14 0.46
N ILE A 23 2.95 0.57 1.37
CA ILE A 23 4.28 1.08 0.98
C ILE A 23 5.15 -0.04 0.38
N PRO A 24 5.30 -1.23 0.99
CA PRO A 24 6.09 -2.30 0.40
C PRO A 24 5.49 -2.84 -0.90
N MET A 25 4.16 -2.90 -1.03
CA MET A 25 3.52 -3.29 -2.29
C MET A 25 3.76 -2.26 -3.40
N CYS A 26 3.76 -0.97 -3.07
CA CYS A 26 4.07 0.08 -4.02
C CYS A 26 5.54 0.00 -4.46
N ILE A 27 6.49 -0.09 -3.52
CA ILE A 27 7.92 -0.21 -3.80
C ILE A 27 8.22 -1.49 -4.59
N GLY A 28 7.66 -2.63 -4.16
CA GLY A 28 7.80 -3.91 -4.85
C GLY A 28 7.24 -3.88 -6.26
N GLY A 29 6.06 -3.28 -6.45
CA GLY A 29 5.46 -3.07 -7.78
C GLY A 29 6.33 -2.20 -8.69
N ILE A 30 6.89 -1.10 -8.18
CA ILE A 30 7.80 -0.21 -8.91
C ILE A 30 9.09 -0.95 -9.29
N MET A 31 9.68 -1.71 -8.37
CA MET A 31 10.89 -2.50 -8.61
C MET A 31 10.67 -3.54 -9.73
N ILE A 32 9.53 -4.23 -9.70
CA ILE A 32 9.16 -5.19 -10.77
C ILE A 32 8.93 -4.45 -12.10
N PHE A 33 8.25 -3.31 -12.09
CA PHE A 33 8.01 -2.51 -13.29
C PHE A 33 9.32 -1.98 -13.90
N ALA A 34 10.28 -1.58 -13.08
CA ALA A 34 11.62 -1.14 -13.50
C ALA A 34 12.55 -2.30 -13.94
N GLY A 35 12.04 -3.54 -13.98
CA GLY A 35 12.81 -4.73 -14.37
C GLY A 35 13.84 -5.17 -13.32
N GLN A 36 13.75 -4.64 -12.09
CA GLN A 36 14.63 -4.98 -10.97
C GLN A 36 14.04 -6.05 -10.04
N GLY A 37 12.81 -6.50 -10.31
CA GLY A 37 12.17 -7.57 -9.56
C GLY A 37 12.67 -8.93 -10.00
N THR A 38 13.20 -9.72 -9.06
CA THR A 38 13.58 -11.12 -9.29
C THR A 38 12.71 -12.04 -8.45
N TRP A 39 12.38 -13.21 -9.00
CA TRP A 39 11.69 -14.24 -8.22
C TRP A 39 12.55 -14.66 -7.03
N ASN A 40 11.92 -14.81 -5.87
CA ASN A 40 12.61 -15.30 -4.69
C ASN A 40 12.75 -16.83 -4.80
N THR A 41 13.99 -17.30 -4.85
CA THR A 41 14.34 -18.73 -4.94
C THR A 41 14.41 -19.41 -3.58
N ASP A 42 14.33 -18.67 -2.47
CA ASP A 42 14.49 -19.19 -1.10
C ASP A 42 13.21 -19.82 -0.53
N PHE A 43 12.04 -19.56 -1.14
CA PHE A 43 10.73 -19.99 -0.61
C PHE A 43 10.15 -21.27 -1.27
N GLY A 44 10.97 -22.06 -1.96
CA GLY A 44 10.58 -23.40 -2.45
C GLY A 44 11.00 -23.67 -3.90
N PRO A 45 10.70 -24.88 -4.43
CA PRO A 45 11.06 -25.28 -5.79
C PRO A 45 10.13 -24.60 -6.81
N SER A 46 10.17 -23.28 -6.91
CA SER A 46 9.44 -22.54 -7.94
C SER A 46 10.21 -22.64 -9.26
N ALA A 47 9.56 -23.14 -10.30
CA ALA A 47 10.06 -23.19 -11.68
C ALA A 47 10.30 -21.80 -12.31
N GLN A 48 10.28 -20.74 -11.50
CA GLN A 48 10.35 -19.35 -11.91
C GLN A 48 11.64 -18.75 -11.33
N THR A 49 12.70 -18.81 -12.12
CA THR A 49 14.01 -18.21 -11.82
C THR A 49 14.21 -17.02 -12.75
N GLY A 50 14.81 -15.94 -12.25
CA GLY A 50 15.14 -14.74 -13.05
C GLY A 50 14.17 -13.57 -12.85
N ALA A 51 14.11 -12.69 -13.86
CA ALA A 51 13.35 -11.45 -13.79
C ALA A 51 11.83 -11.69 -13.77
N ILE A 52 11.13 -11.00 -12.88
CA ILE A 52 9.68 -10.96 -12.83
C ILE A 52 9.21 -10.13 -14.03
N PRO A 53 8.26 -10.62 -14.85
CA PRO A 53 7.73 -9.84 -15.96
C PRO A 53 7.10 -8.54 -15.45
N THR A 54 7.40 -7.42 -16.10
CA THR A 54 7.01 -6.07 -15.66
C THR A 54 5.50 -5.90 -15.48
N ILE A 55 4.70 -6.67 -16.22
CA ILE A 55 3.24 -6.68 -16.13
C ILE A 55 2.72 -7.05 -14.72
N TYR A 56 3.47 -7.87 -13.97
CA TYR A 56 3.10 -8.24 -12.61
C TYR A 56 3.32 -7.12 -11.59
N GLY A 57 4.13 -6.10 -11.92
CA GLY A 57 4.37 -4.93 -11.08
C GLY A 57 3.28 -3.85 -11.19
N ILE A 58 2.54 -3.83 -12.31
CA ILE A 58 1.57 -2.76 -12.62
C ILE A 58 0.37 -2.82 -11.67
N ALA A 59 -0.26 -3.99 -11.55
CA ALA A 59 -1.46 -4.17 -10.71
C ALA A 59 -1.23 -3.79 -9.23
N PRO A 60 -0.19 -4.29 -8.53
CA PRO A 60 0.04 -3.89 -7.14
C PRO A 60 0.42 -2.42 -7.00
N CYS A 61 1.14 -1.85 -7.98
CA CYS A 61 1.52 -0.44 -7.95
C CYS A 61 0.30 0.49 -8.10
N CYS A 62 -0.57 0.24 -9.08
CA CYS A 62 -1.78 1.03 -9.30
C CYS A 62 -2.77 0.93 -8.14
N LEU A 63 -2.99 -0.27 -7.59
CA LEU A 63 -3.87 -0.47 -6.45
C LEU A 63 -3.33 0.23 -5.19
N SER A 64 -2.02 0.17 -4.94
CA SER A 64 -1.41 0.82 -3.77
C SER A 64 -1.56 2.35 -3.83
N ILE A 65 -1.40 2.95 -5.02
CA ILE A 65 -1.61 4.38 -5.23
C ILE A 65 -3.08 4.76 -5.03
N LEU A 66 -4.01 3.97 -5.55
CA LEU A 66 -5.45 4.20 -5.35
C LEU A 66 -5.82 4.15 -3.86
N VAL A 67 -5.32 3.17 -3.12
CA VAL A 67 -5.58 3.02 -1.68
C VAL A 67 -4.97 4.18 -0.87
N LEU A 68 -3.89 4.81 -1.35
CA LEU A 68 -3.31 6.01 -0.73
C LEU A 68 -4.08 7.29 -1.08
N VAL A 69 -4.46 7.45 -2.34
CA VAL A 69 -5.07 8.69 -2.85
C VAL A 69 -6.53 8.82 -2.42
N VAL A 70 -7.31 7.72 -2.45
CA VAL A 70 -8.75 7.77 -2.15
C VAL A 70 -9.07 8.25 -0.72
N PRO A 71 -8.44 7.73 0.36
CA PRO A 71 -8.67 8.22 1.71
C PRO A 71 -8.24 9.69 1.89
N LEU A 72 -7.20 10.11 1.18
CA LEU A 72 -6.67 11.47 1.23
C LEU A 72 -7.64 12.45 0.54
N LEU A 73 -8.22 12.06 -0.59
CA LEU A 73 -9.30 12.79 -1.26
C LEU A 73 -10.57 12.83 -0.41
N LEU A 74 -11.00 11.70 0.16
CA LEU A 74 -12.16 11.65 1.05
C LEU A 74 -11.96 12.56 2.27
N TRP A 75 -10.76 12.55 2.88
CA TRP A 75 -10.42 13.47 3.96
C TRP A 75 -10.50 14.93 3.50
N LEU A 76 -9.92 15.27 2.35
CA LEU A 76 -10.01 16.62 1.80
C LEU A 76 -11.47 17.04 1.60
N PHE A 77 -12.30 16.24 0.93
CA PHE A 77 -13.70 16.59 0.66
C PHE A 77 -14.57 16.61 1.92
N LEU A 78 -14.44 15.63 2.83
CA LEU A 78 -15.26 15.52 4.04
C LEU A 78 -14.86 16.51 5.14
N VAL A 79 -13.56 16.84 5.26
CA VAL A 79 -13.09 17.79 6.27
C VAL A 79 -13.17 19.23 5.77
N ARG A 80 -12.85 19.50 4.49
CA ARG A 80 -12.98 20.85 3.91
C ARG A 80 -14.42 21.24 3.60
N GLY A 81 -15.31 20.28 3.36
CA GLY A 81 -16.74 20.54 3.13
C GLY A 81 -17.53 20.94 4.39
N LYS A 82 -16.89 20.95 5.56
CA LYS A 82 -17.51 21.30 6.85
C LYS A 82 -17.51 22.81 7.16
N GLU A 83 -17.03 23.64 6.24
CA GLU A 83 -16.98 25.11 6.37
C GLU A 83 -18.17 25.85 5.71
N VAL A 84 -19.29 25.18 5.46
CA VAL A 84 -20.56 25.79 5.04
C VAL A 84 -21.74 25.33 5.88
#